data_AF-A0ABD2PLW0-F1
#
_entry.id   AF-A0ABD2PLW0-F1
#
_cell.length_a   1.000
_cell.length_b   1.000
_cell.length_c   1.000
_cell.angle_alpha   90.00
_cell.angle_beta   90.00
_cell.angle_gamma   90.00
#
_symmetry.space_group_name_H-M   'P 1'
#
loop_
_entity.id
_entity.type
_entity.pdbx_description
1 polymer ?
#
loop_
_entity_poly.entity_id
_entity_poly.type
_entity_poly.pdbx_seq_one_letter_code
_entity_poly.pdbx_strand_id
1 'polypeptide(L)'
;NVPCLVYDLSKSWSRSRRSAANEGPIAPNYCPSSKPWPCASGDMCLSIENLCDGIYHCQDASDEQHLMCNAKNRPSEERVRKMLLAGSRWIAKYFPVDADESSIAKLIV
;
A
#
# COMPACT_ATOMS: atom_id res chain seq x y z
N ASN A 1 -21.77 4.78 5.44
CA ASN A 1 -21.44 5.71 6.53
C ASN A 1 -21.47 4.91 7.83
N VAL A 2 -20.33 4.40 8.29
CA VAL A 2 -20.25 3.81 9.65
C VAL A 2 -18.98 4.32 10.32
N PRO A 3 -19.11 5.00 11.46
CA PRO A 3 -18.03 5.70 12.13
C PRO A 3 -17.18 4.74 12.96
N CYS A 4 -15.89 5.04 13.07
CA CYS A 4 -14.99 4.38 14.00
C CYS A 4 -15.40 4.74 15.44
N LEU A 5 -15.94 3.78 16.19
CA LEU A 5 -16.22 3.95 17.62
C LEU A 5 -15.42 2.94 18.44
N VAL A 6 -14.46 3.52 19.16
CA VAL A 6 -13.93 3.21 20.51
C VAL A 6 -14.08 1.80 21.08
N TYR A 7 -12.91 1.29 21.50
CA TYR A 7 -12.62 0.02 22.18
C TYR A 7 -13.30 -0.15 23.56
N ASP A 8 -13.69 -1.39 23.89
CA ASP A 8 -14.02 -1.84 25.25
C ASP A 8 -13.07 -2.99 25.65
N LEU A 9 -12.31 -2.80 26.74
CA LEU A 9 -11.22 -3.65 27.24
C LEU A 9 -11.67 -4.70 28.28
N SER A 10 -12.92 -5.16 28.27
CA SER A 10 -13.40 -6.09 29.31
C SER A 10 -13.70 -7.53 28.88
N LYS A 11 -13.64 -7.89 27.59
CA LYS A 11 -14.08 -9.23 27.16
C LYS A 11 -12.92 -10.14 26.75
N SER A 12 -12.49 -10.90 27.76
CA SER A 12 -11.58 -12.05 27.70
C SER A 12 -12.05 -13.07 26.64
N TRP A 13 -11.30 -13.24 25.55
CA TRP A 13 -11.45 -14.40 24.66
C TRP A 13 -10.25 -15.32 24.81
N SER A 14 -10.45 -16.38 25.58
CA SER A 14 -9.51 -17.48 25.74
C SER A 14 -9.30 -18.22 24.42
N ARG A 15 -8.14 -18.06 23.78
CA ARG A 15 -7.60 -19.07 22.85
C ARG A 15 -6.08 -19.17 23.02
N SER A 16 -5.63 -20.42 23.09
CA SER A 16 -4.37 -20.91 23.65
C SER A 16 -3.10 -20.16 23.23
N ARG A 17 -2.29 -19.83 24.25
CA ARG A 17 -0.91 -19.36 24.19
C ARG A 17 -0.04 -20.24 23.28
N ARG A 18 0.57 -19.63 22.27
CA ARG A 18 1.96 -19.88 21.87
C ARG A 18 2.67 -18.52 21.80
N SER A 19 3.67 -18.36 22.67
CA SER A 19 4.61 -17.23 22.74
C SER A 19 5.31 -17.01 21.38
N ALA A 20 5.83 -15.84 20.99
CA ALA A 20 6.30 -14.70 21.76
C ALA A 20 6.43 -13.45 20.86
N ALA A 21 6.03 -12.30 21.41
CA ALA A 21 6.62 -10.97 21.25
C ALA A 21 6.94 -10.47 19.81
N ASN A 22 5.97 -9.81 19.16
CA ASN A 22 6.07 -8.42 18.66
C ASN A 22 4.80 -8.02 17.88
N GLU A 23 3.62 -8.11 18.49
CA GLU A 23 2.37 -7.81 17.78
C GLU A 23 1.91 -6.37 18.08
N GLY A 24 2.19 -5.45 17.16
CA GLY A 24 1.39 -4.23 17.01
C GLY A 24 -0.06 -4.58 16.63
N PRO A 25 -0.97 -3.59 16.55
CA PRO A 25 -2.38 -3.84 16.26
C PRO A 25 -2.52 -4.60 14.93
N ILE A 26 -3.17 -5.76 14.98
CA ILE A 26 -3.41 -6.65 13.82
C ILE A 26 -4.39 -5.93 12.90
N ALA A 27 -3.87 -5.15 11.96
CA ALA A 27 -4.64 -4.62 10.86
C ALA A 27 -4.98 -5.77 9.90
N PRO A 28 -6.22 -5.83 9.36
CA PRO A 28 -6.48 -6.69 8.21
C PRO A 28 -5.55 -6.21 7.08
N ASN A 29 -4.67 -7.09 6.60
CA ASN A 29 -3.53 -6.83 5.69
C ASN A 29 -2.21 -6.37 6.36
N TYR A 30 -1.84 -6.91 7.52
CA TYR A 30 -0.48 -6.75 8.03
C TYR A 30 0.51 -7.62 7.24
N CYS A 31 1.40 -6.96 6.50
CA CYS A 31 2.51 -7.61 5.80
C CYS A 31 3.86 -7.11 6.34
N PRO A 32 4.84 -8.02 6.54
CA PRO A 32 6.17 -7.62 7.02
C PRO A 32 6.91 -6.81 5.96
N SER A 33 7.85 -5.96 6.38
CA SER A 33 8.63 -5.10 5.46
C SER A 33 9.43 -5.88 4.39
N SER A 34 9.72 -7.17 4.62
CA SER A 34 10.38 -8.04 3.64
C SER A 34 9.45 -8.50 2.51
N LYS A 35 8.14 -8.55 2.76
CA LYS A 35 7.11 -8.94 1.80
C LYS A 35 5.89 -8.04 1.99
N PRO A 36 5.96 -6.75 1.62
CA PRO A 36 4.92 -5.78 1.96
C PRO A 36 3.66 -5.84 1.08
N TRP A 37 3.60 -6.70 0.06
CA TRP A 37 2.47 -6.72 -0.89
C TRP A 37 1.46 -7.84 -0.56
N PRO A 38 0.30 -7.54 0.04
CA PRO A 38 -0.73 -8.54 0.26
C PRO A 38 -1.40 -8.96 -1.05
N CYS A 39 -1.78 -10.24 -1.16
CA CYS A 39 -2.77 -10.69 -2.14
C CYS A 39 -4.11 -9.96 -1.91
N ALA A 40 -4.96 -9.84 -2.92
CA ALA A 40 -6.27 -9.18 -2.78
C ALA A 40 -7.18 -9.88 -1.75
N SER A 41 -7.02 -11.19 -1.60
CA SER A 41 -7.70 -11.98 -0.57
C SER A 41 -7.16 -11.73 0.85
N GLY A 42 -5.96 -11.15 1.00
CA GLY A 42 -5.34 -10.84 2.29
C GLY A 42 -4.66 -12.02 3.00
N ASP A 43 -4.69 -13.21 2.40
CA ASP A 43 -4.22 -14.45 3.03
C ASP A 43 -2.69 -14.63 2.99
N MET A 44 -2.01 -13.96 2.06
CA MET A 44 -0.58 -14.10 1.82
C MET A 44 0.06 -12.78 1.43
N CYS A 45 1.32 -12.61 1.82
CA CYS A 45 2.14 -11.46 1.45
C CYS A 45 3.29 -11.87 0.53
N LEU A 46 3.56 -11.05 -0.47
CA LEU A 46 4.54 -11.24 -1.53
C LEU A 46 5.66 -10.20 -1.47
N SER A 47 6.80 -10.53 -2.04
CA SER A 47 7.86 -9.60 -2.40
C SER A 47 7.62 -9.04 -3.82
N ILE A 48 8.28 -7.93 -4.15
CA ILE A 48 8.12 -7.25 -5.45
C ILE A 48 8.51 -8.12 -6.65
N GLU A 49 9.40 -9.09 -6.42
CA GLU A 49 9.87 -10.01 -7.45
C GLU A 49 8.76 -10.95 -7.93
N ASN A 50 7.82 -11.31 -7.04
CA ASN A 50 6.70 -12.22 -7.29
C ASN A 50 5.42 -11.50 -7.77
N LEU A 51 5.47 -10.18 -7.98
CA LEU A 51 4.36 -9.47 -8.61
C LEU A 51 4.59 -9.48 -10.11
N CYS A 52 3.57 -9.73 -10.92
CA CYS A 52 3.62 -9.54 -12.37
C CYS A 52 4.88 -10.15 -13.01
N ASP A 53 5.16 -11.41 -12.72
CA ASP A 53 6.28 -12.19 -13.26
C ASP A 53 5.82 -13.33 -14.18
N GLY A 54 4.50 -13.47 -14.36
CA GLY A 54 3.86 -14.49 -15.19
C GLY A 54 3.56 -15.80 -14.45
N ILE A 55 3.80 -15.86 -13.14
CA ILE A 55 3.51 -17.02 -12.30
C ILE A 55 2.48 -16.61 -11.24
N TYR A 56 1.41 -17.40 -11.10
CA TYR A 56 0.41 -17.15 -10.06
C TYR A 56 0.92 -17.61 -8.68
N HIS A 57 1.26 -16.64 -7.82
CA HIS A 57 1.64 -16.86 -6.44
C HIS A 57 0.45 -16.75 -5.48
N CYS A 58 -0.50 -15.88 -5.76
CA CYS A 58 -1.73 -15.78 -4.97
C CYS A 58 -2.77 -16.81 -5.43
N GLN A 59 -3.58 -17.32 -4.49
CA GLN A 59 -4.68 -18.23 -4.82
C GLN A 59 -5.76 -17.57 -5.69
N ASP A 60 -5.93 -16.25 -5.57
CA ASP A 60 -6.81 -15.43 -6.39
C ASP A 60 -6.13 -14.86 -7.65
N ALA A 61 -4.88 -15.24 -7.92
CA ALA A 61 -4.05 -14.75 -9.01
C ALA A 61 -3.91 -13.21 -9.03
N SER A 62 -4.15 -12.54 -7.90
CA SER A 62 -4.17 -11.06 -7.83
C SER A 62 -2.81 -10.43 -8.11
N ASP A 63 -1.72 -11.14 -7.86
CA ASP A 63 -0.34 -10.75 -8.15
C ASP A 63 -0.06 -10.54 -9.65
N GLU A 64 -0.84 -11.18 -10.52
CA GLU A 64 -0.75 -11.08 -11.98
C GLU A 64 -1.87 -10.21 -12.58
N GLN A 65 -2.71 -9.59 -11.75
CA GLN A 65 -3.74 -8.68 -12.22
C GLN A 65 -3.16 -7.32 -12.57
N HIS A 66 -3.79 -6.64 -13.55
CA HIS A 66 -3.36 -5.34 -14.06
C HIS A 66 -3.14 -4.29 -12.96
N LEU A 67 -3.93 -4.29 -11.89
CA LEU A 67 -3.76 -3.35 -10.77
C LEU A 67 -2.46 -3.57 -10.00
N MET A 68 -2.07 -4.82 -9.73
CA MET A 68 -0.81 -5.16 -9.06
C MET A 68 0.39 -4.97 -10.00
N CYS A 69 0.26 -5.33 -11.27
CA CYS A 69 1.26 -5.04 -12.30
C CYS A 69 1.56 -3.54 -12.41
N ASN A 70 0.53 -2.68 -12.39
CA ASN A 70 0.72 -1.23 -12.42
C ASN A 70 1.41 -0.72 -11.15
N ALA A 71 1.09 -1.30 -9.99
CA ALA A 71 1.75 -0.96 -8.73
C ALA A 71 3.24 -1.33 -8.73
N LYS A 72 3.62 -2.51 -9.24
CA LYS A 72 5.03 -2.92 -9.41
C LYS A 72 5.82 -1.93 -10.27
N ASN A 73 5.18 -1.39 -11.30
CA ASN A 73 5.79 -0.45 -12.25
C ASN A 73 5.77 1.01 -11.78
N ARG A 74 5.34 1.29 -10.54
CA ARG A 74 5.34 2.65 -9.99
C ARG A 74 6.77 3.19 -9.95
N PRO A 75 7.07 4.33 -10.61
CA PRO A 75 8.39 4.94 -10.55
C PRO A 75 8.70 5.44 -9.14
N SER A 76 9.98 5.62 -8.83
CA SER A 76 10.40 6.18 -7.55
C SER A 76 9.81 7.58 -7.31
N GLU A 77 9.58 7.89 -6.03
CA GLU A 77 9.10 9.21 -5.57
C GLU A 77 9.90 10.36 -6.18
N GLU A 78 11.22 10.23 -6.22
CA GLU A 78 12.12 11.22 -6.83
C GLU A 78 11.86 11.42 -8.33
N ARG A 79 11.62 10.33 -9.06
CA ARG A 79 11.34 10.40 -10.51
C ARG A 79 9.97 11.05 -10.75
N VAL A 80 8.98 10.72 -9.93
CA VAL A 80 7.65 11.36 -9.97
C VAL A 80 7.78 12.85 -9.65
N ARG A 81 8.49 13.22 -8.59
CA ARG A 81 8.72 14.60 -8.17
C ARG A 81 9.35 15.43 -9.29
N LYS A 82 10.43 14.93 -9.89
CA LYS A 82 11.09 15.57 -11.04
C LYS A 82 10.14 15.81 -12.21
N MET A 83 9.30 14.81 -12.53
CA MET A 83 8.31 14.92 -13.61
C MET A 83 7.26 15.99 -13.30
N LEU A 84 6.74 16.01 -12.08
CA LEU A 84 5.73 16.99 -11.63
C LEU A 84 6.32 18.41 -11.58
N LEU A 85 7.56 18.58 -11.15
CA LEU A 85 8.23 19.89 -11.13
C LEU A 85 8.48 20.42 -12.53
N ALA A 86 9.08 19.60 -13.40
CA ALA A 86 9.34 19.96 -14.79
C ALA A 86 8.02 20.25 -15.54
N GLY A 87 6.95 19.55 -15.17
CA GLY A 87 5.65 19.66 -15.80
C GLY A 87 4.65 20.61 -15.15
N SER A 88 4.98 21.15 -13.98
CA SER A 88 4.10 21.99 -13.17
C SER A 88 3.47 23.13 -13.97
N ARG A 89 4.22 23.78 -14.85
CA ARG A 89 3.72 24.86 -15.72
C ARG A 89 2.63 24.43 -16.70
N TRP A 90 2.66 23.19 -17.23
CA TRP A 90 1.63 22.71 -18.15
C TRP A 90 0.47 22.01 -17.42
N ILE A 91 0.76 21.35 -16.29
CA ILE A 91 -0.25 20.71 -15.43
C ILE A 91 -1.11 21.77 -14.71
N ALA A 92 -0.53 22.92 -14.35
CA ALA A 92 -1.21 24.03 -13.66
C ALA A 92 -2.52 24.48 -14.35
N LYS A 93 -2.63 24.25 -15.67
CA LYS A 93 -3.85 24.54 -16.45
C LYS A 93 -5.02 23.61 -16.09
N TYR A 94 -4.74 22.37 -15.73
CA TYR A 94 -5.75 21.33 -15.46
C TYR A 94 -5.87 20.98 -13.98
N PHE A 95 -4.84 21.29 -13.21
CA PHE A 95 -4.74 21.04 -11.79
C PHE A 95 -4.20 22.31 -11.14
N PRO A 96 -4.99 23.08 -10.36
CA PRO A 96 -4.55 24.30 -9.71
C PRO A 96 -3.64 23.97 -8.52
N VAL A 97 -2.52 23.31 -8.79
CA VAL A 97 -1.39 23.17 -7.88
C VAL A 97 -0.44 24.31 -8.18
N ASP A 98 -0.14 25.08 -7.15
CA ASP A 98 1.00 25.99 -7.21
C ASP A 98 2.25 25.15 -7.51
N ALA A 99 3.08 25.63 -8.43
CA ALA A 99 4.29 24.93 -8.89
C ALA A 99 5.41 24.92 -7.84
N ASP A 100 5.05 24.93 -6.56
CA ASP A 100 5.97 24.86 -5.43
C ASP A 100 6.17 23.42 -4.99
N GLU A 101 7.37 23.16 -4.48
CA GLU A 101 7.83 21.85 -4.00
C GLU A 101 6.93 21.23 -2.92
N SER A 102 6.20 22.06 -2.14
CA SER A 102 5.34 21.61 -1.04
C SER A 102 3.98 21.16 -1.53
N SER A 103 3.45 21.82 -2.56
CA SER A 103 2.21 21.43 -3.24
C SER A 103 2.39 20.17 -4.08
N ILE A 104 3.54 20.01 -4.75
CA ILE A 104 3.86 18.82 -5.53
C ILE A 104 4.04 17.58 -4.65
N ALA A 105 4.63 17.73 -3.46
CA ALA A 105 4.81 16.62 -2.52
C ALA A 105 3.48 15.96 -2.12
N LYS A 106 2.37 16.71 -2.08
CA LYS A 106 1.04 16.19 -1.71
C LYS A 106 0.39 15.33 -2.82
N LEU A 107 0.89 15.41 -4.05
CA LEU A 107 0.40 14.61 -5.18
C LEU A 107 1.02 13.22 -5.22
N ILE A 108 2.08 12.99 -4.45
CA ILE A 108 2.76 11.70 -4.38
C ILE A 108 2.33 11.05 -3.06
N VAL A 109 1.37 10.13 -3.17
CA VAL A 109 0.71 9.42 -2.05
C VAL A 109 1.03 7.94 -2.09
#